data_AF-A0A819YZ15-F1
#
_entry.id   AF-A0A819YZ15-F1
#
_cell.length_a   1.000
_cell.length_b   1.000
_cell.length_c   1.000
_cell.angle_alpha   90.00
_cell.angle_beta   90.00
_cell.angle_gamma   90.00
#
_symmetry.space_group_name_H-M   'P 1'
#
loop_
_entity.id
_entity.type
_entity.pdbx_description
1 polymer ?
#
loop_
_entity_poly.entity_id
_entity_poly.type
_entity_poly.pdbx_seq_one_letter_code
_entity_poly.pdbx_strand_id
1 'polypeptide(L)'
;VFIYRHFATYIPSNCTFITGGGGYGTDFNRRKLRRIANDMGFAHASISGMGSTWYGSPYDGYLVANQTLHGMLWLAQYEFAIPERESKLGTLMWPEWHYGVLLLYGQHLALNHLVATNQIRILIGTYILDQSTTDNTVQYITEGTRLNLHCWHTDQRFSKFAFKMGHYNQSELAKHKNDKTAQSYAMRMALESKYMTLEEMAAYGRNNSSSS
;
A
#
# COMPACT_ATOMS: atom_id res chain seq x y z
N VAL A 1 -4.85 -6.88 -0.87
CA VAL A 1 -5.43 -5.52 -0.84
C VAL A 1 -6.73 -5.55 -1.63
N PHE A 2 -7.65 -4.64 -1.36
CA PHE A 2 -8.88 -4.46 -2.14
C PHE A 2 -8.97 -3.03 -2.61
N ILE A 3 -9.35 -2.83 -3.86
CA ILE A 3 -9.60 -1.50 -4.42
C ILE A 3 -11.10 -1.21 -4.33
N TYR A 4 -11.44 0.01 -3.94
CA TYR A 4 -12.83 0.45 -3.87
C TYR A 4 -13.26 1.11 -5.18
N ARG A 5 -14.55 1.06 -5.52
CA ARG A 5 -15.09 1.58 -6.80
C ARG A 5 -14.76 3.06 -7.06
N HIS A 6 -14.63 3.86 -6.00
CA HIS A 6 -14.30 5.29 -6.10
C HIS A 6 -12.85 5.53 -6.52
N PHE A 7 -11.97 4.51 -6.50
CA PHE A 7 -10.59 4.64 -6.96
C PHE A 7 -10.50 5.15 -8.40
N ALA A 8 -11.39 4.69 -9.30
CA ALA A 8 -11.35 5.06 -10.71
C ALA A 8 -11.75 6.51 -11.00
N THR A 9 -12.49 7.15 -10.08
CA THR A 9 -13.02 8.51 -10.27
C THR A 9 -12.42 9.52 -9.30
N TYR A 10 -11.55 9.08 -8.39
CA TYR A 10 -10.95 9.94 -7.40
C TYR A 10 -9.87 10.84 -8.00
N ILE A 11 -9.95 12.14 -7.71
CA ILE A 11 -8.94 13.12 -8.13
C ILE A 11 -8.45 13.85 -6.87
N PRO A 12 -7.16 13.71 -6.49
CA PRO A 12 -6.57 14.45 -5.38
C PRO A 12 -6.72 15.96 -5.59
N SER A 13 -7.21 16.66 -4.58
CA SER A 13 -7.15 18.13 -4.56
C SER A 13 -5.69 18.60 -4.62
N ASN A 14 -5.44 19.75 -5.26
CA ASN A 14 -4.13 20.42 -5.29
C ASN A 14 -2.99 19.58 -5.89
N CYS A 15 -3.28 18.65 -6.80
CA CYS A 15 -2.29 17.81 -7.49
C CYS A 15 -1.30 17.13 -6.51
N THR A 16 -1.79 16.72 -5.33
CA THR A 16 -0.95 16.14 -4.27
C THR A 16 -0.74 14.65 -4.52
N PHE A 17 0.49 14.17 -4.36
CA PHE A 17 0.82 12.76 -4.40
C PHE A 17 0.53 12.10 -3.06
N ILE A 18 -0.39 11.15 -3.05
CA ILE A 18 -0.86 10.50 -1.84
C ILE A 18 -0.12 9.19 -1.67
N THR A 19 0.34 8.92 -0.44
CA THR A 19 0.93 7.64 -0.05
C THR A 19 0.12 7.01 1.07
N GLY A 20 0.08 5.69 1.11
CA GLY A 20 -0.40 4.93 2.27
C GLY A 20 0.52 5.10 3.49
N GLY A 21 0.31 4.26 4.51
CA GLY A 21 1.15 4.17 5.69
C GLY A 21 2.26 3.11 5.55
N GLY A 22 3.38 3.33 6.23
CA GLY A 22 4.53 2.43 6.25
C GLY A 22 4.97 2.07 7.66
N GLY A 23 4.94 0.78 8.00
CA GLY A 23 5.29 0.26 9.33
C GLY A 23 6.80 0.08 9.62
N TYR A 24 7.69 0.45 8.69
CA TYR A 24 9.15 0.26 8.80
C TYR A 24 9.87 1.41 9.54
N GLY A 25 9.16 2.46 9.93
CA GLY A 25 9.77 3.71 10.38
C GLY A 25 10.25 3.68 11.83
N THR A 26 11.19 2.81 12.20
CA THR A 26 11.86 2.86 13.52
C THR A 26 12.88 4.00 13.60
N ASP A 27 13.28 4.41 14.80
CA ASP A 27 14.33 5.44 14.99
C ASP A 27 15.69 4.99 14.43
N PHE A 28 15.97 3.69 14.47
CA PHE A 28 17.16 3.12 13.84
C PHE A 28 17.13 3.37 12.33
N ASN A 29 16.06 2.97 11.64
CA ASN A 29 15.94 3.11 10.19
C ASN A 29 15.93 4.56 9.75
N ARG A 30 15.19 5.42 10.45
CA ARG A 30 15.11 6.85 10.11
C ARG A 30 16.49 7.51 10.15
N ARG A 31 17.30 7.22 11.17
CA ARG A 31 18.67 7.75 11.27
C ARG A 31 19.57 7.16 10.18
N LYS A 32 19.51 5.85 9.95
CA LYS A 32 20.30 5.18 8.92
C LYS A 32 19.97 5.70 7.51
N LEU A 33 18.68 5.82 7.18
CA LEU A 33 18.23 6.34 5.88
C LEU A 33 18.59 7.80 5.67
N ARG A 34 18.58 8.63 6.73
CA ARG A 34 19.07 10.01 6.63
C ARG A 34 20.57 10.07 6.30
N ARG A 35 21.40 9.24 6.94
CA ARG A 35 22.82 9.12 6.59
C ARG A 35 22.98 8.68 5.13
N ILE A 36 22.28 7.63 4.72
CA ILE A 36 22.36 7.10 3.35
C ILE A 36 21.97 8.15 2.32
N ALA A 37 20.91 8.93 2.58
CA ALA A 37 20.52 10.03 1.71
C ALA A 37 21.67 11.03 1.53
N ASN A 38 22.36 11.40 2.62
CA ASN A 38 23.53 12.27 2.55
C ASN A 38 24.68 11.64 1.72
N ASP A 39 24.97 10.36 1.92
CA ASP A 39 26.02 9.65 1.18
C ASP A 39 25.70 9.56 -0.33
N MET A 40 24.42 9.51 -0.69
CA MET A 40 23.93 9.56 -2.07
C MET A 40 23.86 10.98 -2.67
N GLY A 41 24.12 12.03 -1.88
CA GLY A 41 23.89 13.41 -2.28
C GLY A 41 22.42 13.81 -2.39
N PHE A 42 21.51 13.04 -1.79
CA PHE A 42 20.09 13.34 -1.76
C PHE A 42 19.76 14.30 -0.60
N ALA A 43 19.00 15.36 -0.90
CA ALA A 43 18.29 16.13 0.11
C ALA A 43 17.32 15.25 0.94
N HIS A 44 17.00 15.65 2.17
CA HIS A 44 16.14 14.85 3.06
C HIS A 44 15.15 15.70 3.86
N ALA A 45 13.85 15.58 3.55
CA ALA A 45 12.77 16.35 4.18
C ALA A 45 12.39 15.93 5.62
N SER A 46 13.02 14.87 6.16
CA SER A 46 12.72 14.33 7.50
C SER A 46 11.31 13.78 7.67
N ILE A 47 10.76 13.30 6.57
CA ILE A 47 9.45 12.66 6.49
C ILE A 47 9.60 11.15 6.73
N SER A 48 8.62 10.53 7.38
CA SER A 48 8.61 9.09 7.67
C SER A 48 7.20 8.50 7.58
N GLY A 49 7.11 7.17 7.65
CA GLY A 49 5.82 6.47 7.69
C GLY A 49 5.09 6.39 6.35
N MET A 50 5.78 6.62 5.23
CA MET A 50 5.21 6.56 3.87
C MET A 50 5.07 5.11 3.39
N GLY A 51 3.89 4.72 2.97
CA GLY A 51 3.58 3.38 2.43
C GLY A 51 3.81 3.25 0.93
N SER A 52 3.95 2.00 0.45
CA SER A 52 4.18 1.67 -0.97
C SER A 52 2.93 1.75 -1.86
N THR A 53 1.76 2.03 -1.28
CA THR A 53 0.55 2.32 -2.05
C THR A 53 0.55 3.80 -2.40
N TRP A 54 0.55 4.12 -3.69
CA TRP A 54 0.62 5.50 -4.17
C TRP A 54 -0.60 5.87 -5.01
N TYR A 55 -0.94 7.15 -5.02
CA TYR A 55 -1.93 7.73 -5.91
C TYR A 55 -1.53 9.16 -6.26
N GLY A 56 -1.46 9.48 -7.55
CA GLY A 56 -1.05 10.81 -8.01
C GLY A 56 -1.05 10.90 -9.52
N SER A 57 -0.48 11.99 -10.05
CA SER A 57 -0.37 12.15 -11.50
C SER A 57 0.58 11.09 -12.09
N PRO A 58 0.44 10.71 -13.37
CA PRO A 58 1.37 9.81 -14.03
C PRO A 58 2.82 10.29 -13.97
N TYR A 59 3.03 11.61 -14.07
CA TYR A 59 4.36 12.22 -13.99
C TYR A 59 4.99 12.05 -12.61
N ASP A 60 4.25 12.33 -11.54
CA ASP A 60 4.72 12.11 -10.16
C ASP A 60 5.01 10.63 -9.90
N GLY A 61 4.14 9.74 -10.37
CA GLY A 61 4.34 8.30 -10.27
C GLY A 61 5.63 7.85 -10.95
N TYR A 62 5.91 8.36 -12.14
CA TYR A 62 7.17 8.12 -12.85
C TYR A 62 8.38 8.64 -12.06
N LEU A 63 8.34 9.89 -11.58
CA LEU A 63 9.44 10.50 -10.83
C LEU A 63 9.76 9.70 -9.56
N VAL A 64 8.74 9.39 -8.76
CA VAL A 64 8.91 8.64 -7.51
C VAL A 64 9.40 7.23 -7.79
N ALA A 65 8.85 6.54 -8.80
CA ALA A 65 9.27 5.19 -9.16
C ALA A 65 10.74 5.14 -9.62
N ASN A 66 11.13 6.06 -10.50
CA ASN A 66 12.50 6.13 -11.01
C ASN A 66 13.50 6.41 -9.88
N GLN A 67 13.22 7.39 -9.04
CA GLN A 67 14.09 7.73 -7.90
C GLN A 67 14.12 6.62 -6.85
N THR A 68 13.00 5.91 -6.65
CA THR A 68 12.92 4.75 -5.75
C THR A 68 13.85 3.64 -6.22
N LEU A 69 13.88 3.36 -7.53
CA LEU A 69 14.77 2.35 -8.10
C LEU A 69 16.25 2.69 -7.83
N HIS A 70 16.65 3.95 -8.00
CA HIS A 70 18.01 4.39 -7.65
C HIS A 70 18.34 4.15 -6.17
N GLY A 71 17.43 4.48 -5.27
CA GLY A 71 17.57 4.21 -3.84
C GLY A 71 17.69 2.72 -3.54
N MET A 72 16.85 1.89 -4.14
CA MET A 72 16.88 0.43 -3.97
C MET A 72 18.19 -0.18 -4.44
N LEU A 73 18.70 0.24 -5.60
CA LEU A 73 19.97 -0.24 -6.15
C LEU A 73 21.15 0.13 -5.24
N TRP A 74 21.22 1.38 -4.79
CA TRP A 74 22.24 1.82 -3.85
C TRP A 74 22.21 1.01 -2.55
N LEU A 75 21.02 0.88 -1.95
CA LEU A 75 20.83 0.13 -0.72
C LEU A 75 21.29 -1.33 -0.88
N ALA A 76 20.85 -2.00 -1.94
CA ALA A 76 21.23 -3.38 -2.21
C ALA A 76 22.75 -3.53 -2.42
N GLN A 77 23.38 -2.60 -3.12
CA GLN A 77 24.80 -2.68 -3.46
C GLN A 77 25.72 -2.34 -2.29
N TYR A 78 25.38 -1.32 -1.49
CA TYR A 78 26.30 -0.72 -0.53
C TYR A 78 25.88 -0.85 0.94
N GLU A 79 24.60 -1.09 1.23
CA GLU A 79 24.06 -0.96 2.60
C GLU A 79 23.55 -2.27 3.21
N PHE A 80 23.24 -3.26 2.39
CA PHE A 80 22.88 -4.61 2.82
C PHE A 80 24.03 -5.59 2.59
N ALA A 81 24.29 -6.45 3.56
CA ALA A 81 25.24 -7.55 3.46
C ALA A 81 24.66 -8.74 2.68
N ILE A 82 25.53 -9.64 2.21
CA ILE A 82 25.13 -10.84 1.45
C ILE A 82 24.05 -11.66 2.18
N PRO A 83 24.16 -12.00 3.48
CA PRO A 83 23.13 -12.80 4.16
C PRO A 83 21.76 -12.12 4.23
N GLU A 84 21.73 -10.79 4.30
CA GLU A 84 20.49 -10.01 4.30
C GLU A 84 19.82 -10.09 2.92
N ARG A 85 20.59 -9.92 1.84
CA ARG A 85 20.11 -10.00 0.45
C ARG A 85 19.63 -11.40 0.07
N GLU A 86 20.32 -12.44 0.56
CA GLU A 86 19.99 -13.84 0.32
C GLU A 86 18.84 -14.35 1.21
N SER A 87 18.18 -13.46 1.97
CA SER A 87 17.06 -13.80 2.87
C SER A 87 17.40 -14.82 3.96
N LYS A 88 18.68 -15.01 4.28
CA LYS A 88 19.14 -15.98 5.30
C LYS A 88 18.75 -15.57 6.73
N LEU A 89 18.47 -14.29 6.94
CA LEU A 89 18.05 -13.76 8.25
C LEU A 89 16.53 -13.78 8.46
N GLY A 90 15.74 -14.16 7.45
CA GLY A 90 14.28 -14.14 7.53
C GLY A 90 13.75 -12.79 8.04
N THR A 91 12.88 -12.81 9.05
CA THR A 91 12.29 -11.62 9.68
C THR A 91 13.06 -11.11 10.90
N LEU A 92 14.25 -11.65 11.21
CA LEU A 92 14.99 -11.32 12.44
C LEU A 92 15.26 -9.81 12.58
N MET A 93 15.53 -9.15 11.46
CA MET A 93 15.85 -7.72 11.42
C MET A 93 14.62 -6.82 11.25
N TRP A 94 13.41 -7.37 11.18
CA TRP A 94 12.19 -6.57 11.07
C TRP A 94 11.74 -6.07 12.46
N PRO A 95 11.28 -4.80 12.61
CA PRO A 95 11.10 -3.77 11.59
C PRO A 95 12.30 -2.82 11.43
N GLU A 96 13.44 -3.11 12.05
CA GLU A 96 14.67 -2.35 11.88
C GLU A 96 15.27 -2.60 10.48
N TRP A 97 16.35 -3.34 10.28
CA TRP A 97 17.00 -3.39 8.96
C TRP A 97 16.66 -4.63 8.11
N HIS A 98 15.45 -4.69 7.56
CA HIS A 98 14.99 -5.86 6.80
C HIS A 98 15.00 -5.71 5.26
N TYR A 99 15.73 -6.58 4.55
CA TYR A 99 15.83 -6.55 3.08
C TYR A 99 14.50 -6.77 2.34
N GLY A 100 13.57 -7.54 2.93
CA GLY A 100 12.26 -7.81 2.32
C GLY A 100 11.38 -6.56 2.13
N VAL A 101 11.76 -5.42 2.73
CA VAL A 101 11.12 -4.12 2.50
C VAL A 101 12.03 -3.10 1.82
N LEU A 102 13.00 -3.55 1.03
CA LEU A 102 13.90 -2.69 0.25
C LEU A 102 13.16 -1.58 -0.51
N LEU A 103 11.99 -1.91 -1.09
CA LEU A 103 11.10 -0.95 -1.73
C LEU A 103 10.71 0.21 -0.80
N LEU A 104 10.40 -0.07 0.47
CA LEU A 104 10.00 0.93 1.45
C LEU A 104 11.15 1.88 1.80
N TYR A 105 12.38 1.36 1.87
CA TYR A 105 13.57 2.19 2.08
C TYR A 105 13.94 3.02 0.85
N GLY A 106 13.89 2.41 -0.34
CA GLY A 106 14.14 3.13 -1.60
C GLY A 106 13.16 4.28 -1.79
N GLN A 107 11.86 4.06 -1.54
CA GLN A 107 10.87 5.13 -1.64
C GLN A 107 11.06 6.19 -0.55
N HIS A 108 11.51 5.80 0.65
CA HIS A 108 11.76 6.76 1.73
C HIS A 108 12.81 7.77 1.28
N LEU A 109 13.90 7.28 0.69
CA LEU A 109 14.97 8.11 0.13
C LEU A 109 14.43 9.00 -1.01
N ALA A 110 13.68 8.42 -1.95
CA ALA A 110 13.11 9.12 -3.09
C ALA A 110 12.16 10.25 -2.69
N LEU A 111 11.14 9.95 -1.87
CA LEU A 111 10.12 10.92 -1.47
C LEU A 111 10.73 12.02 -0.60
N ASN A 112 11.64 11.69 0.31
CA ASN A 112 12.33 12.72 1.10
C ASN A 112 13.15 13.67 0.22
N HIS A 113 13.81 13.15 -0.82
CA HIS A 113 14.56 13.95 -1.78
C HIS A 113 13.65 14.86 -2.62
N LEU A 114 12.62 14.29 -3.23
CA LEU A 114 11.71 15.01 -4.12
C LEU A 114 10.92 16.09 -3.35
N VAL A 115 10.53 15.83 -2.11
CA VAL A 115 9.86 16.84 -1.27
C VAL A 115 10.84 17.93 -0.85
N ALA A 116 12.04 17.58 -0.40
CA ALA A 116 13.04 18.57 0.02
C ALA A 116 13.50 19.49 -1.12
N THR A 117 13.42 19.01 -2.37
CA THR A 117 13.75 19.76 -3.58
C THR A 117 12.53 20.41 -4.24
N ASN A 118 11.36 20.40 -3.58
CA ASN A 118 10.10 20.97 -4.07
C ASN A 118 9.64 20.42 -5.43
N GLN A 119 10.04 19.20 -5.80
CA GLN A 119 9.59 18.54 -7.02
C GLN A 119 8.21 17.91 -6.86
N ILE A 120 7.84 17.54 -5.63
CA ILE A 120 6.56 16.89 -5.33
C ILE A 120 6.01 17.38 -3.99
N ARG A 121 4.67 17.44 -3.89
CA ARG A 121 3.95 17.62 -2.63
C ARG A 121 3.28 16.31 -2.27
N ILE A 122 3.43 15.88 -1.01
CA ILE A 122 2.90 14.59 -0.58
C ILE A 122 1.89 14.71 0.57
N LEU A 123 0.97 13.75 0.61
CA LEU A 123 0.05 13.51 1.71
C LEU A 123 0.20 12.05 2.16
N ILE A 124 0.48 11.82 3.44
CA ILE A 124 0.88 10.50 3.98
C ILE A 124 -0.23 9.90 4.81
N GLY A 125 -0.34 8.57 4.81
CA GLY A 125 -1.04 7.83 5.85
C GLY A 125 -2.54 8.12 5.90
N THR A 126 -3.12 8.47 4.75
CA THR A 126 -4.54 8.72 4.70
C THR A 126 -5.28 7.39 4.67
N TYR A 127 -6.37 7.30 5.45
CA TYR A 127 -7.34 6.21 5.33
C TYR A 127 -7.87 6.03 3.89
N ILE A 128 -7.64 7.02 3.01
CA ILE A 128 -7.86 6.97 1.57
C ILE A 128 -7.09 5.79 0.94
N LEU A 129 -5.81 5.59 1.26
CA LEU A 129 -4.97 4.56 0.59
C LEU A 129 -4.54 3.40 1.49
N ASP A 130 -4.75 3.47 2.80
CA ASP A 130 -4.24 2.45 3.71
C ASP A 130 -5.24 2.10 4.82
N GLN A 131 -6.48 1.84 4.41
CA GLN A 131 -7.51 1.43 5.36
C GLN A 131 -7.39 -0.05 5.72
N SER A 132 -7.30 -0.39 7.00
CA SER A 132 -7.28 -1.80 7.43
C SER A 132 -8.59 -2.53 7.09
N THR A 133 -8.48 -3.76 6.58
CA THR A 133 -9.64 -4.68 6.45
C THR A 133 -10.12 -5.24 7.78
N THR A 134 -9.44 -4.96 8.90
CA THR A 134 -9.87 -5.38 10.24
C THR A 134 -10.68 -4.33 10.97
N ASP A 135 -10.73 -3.10 10.45
CA ASP A 135 -11.52 -2.03 11.04
C ASP A 135 -13.02 -2.37 10.97
N ASN A 136 -13.65 -2.35 12.15
CA ASN A 136 -15.05 -2.67 12.36
C ASN A 136 -15.94 -1.41 12.49
N THR A 137 -15.37 -0.22 12.34
CA THR A 137 -16.16 1.01 12.28
C THR A 137 -17.09 0.96 11.07
N VAL A 138 -18.35 1.36 11.29
CA VAL A 138 -19.30 1.50 10.19
C VAL A 138 -18.81 2.65 9.33
N GLN A 139 -18.46 2.35 8.09
CA GLN A 139 -17.98 3.36 7.16
C GLN A 139 -19.02 3.52 6.08
N TYR A 140 -19.45 4.75 5.84
CA TYR A 140 -20.16 5.08 4.62
C TYR A 140 -19.14 5.00 3.49
N ILE A 141 -18.95 3.80 2.96
CA ILE A 141 -18.01 3.51 1.89
C ILE A 141 -18.34 4.30 0.59
N THR A 142 -19.46 5.03 0.60
CA THR A 142 -20.01 5.87 -0.46
C THR A 142 -19.37 7.25 -0.59
N GLU A 143 -18.50 7.68 0.32
CA GLU A 143 -18.01 9.08 0.36
C GLU A 143 -16.68 9.33 -0.37
N GLY A 144 -16.12 8.34 -1.06
CA GLY A 144 -14.84 8.51 -1.78
C GLY A 144 -13.63 8.78 -0.87
N THR A 145 -13.79 8.65 0.44
CA THR A 145 -12.75 8.85 1.47
C THR A 145 -11.88 7.61 1.70
N ARG A 146 -12.19 6.49 1.03
CA ARG A 146 -11.51 5.19 1.10
C ARG A 146 -11.40 4.60 -0.32
N LEU A 147 -10.17 4.46 -0.83
CA LEU A 147 -9.89 3.96 -2.18
C LEU A 147 -9.19 2.60 -2.15
N ASN A 148 -8.39 2.33 -1.13
CA ASN A 148 -7.66 1.08 -0.98
C ASN A 148 -7.81 0.53 0.45
N LEU A 149 -8.18 -0.75 0.54
CA LEU A 149 -8.20 -1.51 1.77
C LEU A 149 -6.97 -2.44 1.85
N HIS A 150 -6.19 -2.26 2.90
CA HIS A 150 -5.01 -3.06 3.18
C HIS A 150 -5.34 -4.26 4.07
N CYS A 151 -5.00 -5.44 3.58
CA CYS A 151 -5.02 -6.68 4.35
C CYS A 151 -3.67 -6.88 5.06
N TRP A 152 -3.49 -6.27 6.22
CA TRP A 152 -2.34 -6.52 7.07
C TRP A 152 -2.27 -7.98 7.52
N HIS A 153 -1.12 -8.38 8.07
CA HIS A 153 -0.96 -9.73 8.60
C HIS A 153 -1.77 -9.83 9.89
N THR A 154 -2.84 -10.62 9.85
CA THR A 154 -3.79 -10.77 10.93
C THR A 154 -4.50 -12.11 10.83
N ASP A 155 -5.02 -12.59 11.95
CA ASP A 155 -5.94 -13.71 12.11
C ASP A 155 -7.40 -13.25 12.34
N GLN A 156 -7.65 -11.93 12.34
CA GLN A 156 -8.98 -11.36 12.53
C GLN A 156 -9.92 -11.63 11.34
N ARG A 157 -11.20 -11.30 11.52
CA ARG A 157 -12.37 -11.75 10.72
C ARG A 157 -12.24 -11.63 9.20
N PHE A 158 -11.39 -10.75 8.66
CA PHE A 158 -10.84 -10.94 7.32
C PHE A 158 -9.31 -11.05 7.37
N SER A 159 -8.83 -12.28 7.22
CA SER A 159 -7.43 -12.66 7.05
C SER A 159 -7.17 -13.23 5.65
N LYS A 160 -6.13 -12.73 4.97
CA LYS A 160 -5.65 -13.27 3.68
C LYS A 160 -5.09 -14.68 3.81
N PHE A 161 -4.54 -15.04 4.98
CA PHE A 161 -4.04 -16.38 5.24
C PHE A 161 -5.18 -17.38 5.37
N ALA A 162 -6.22 -17.03 6.15
CA ALA A 162 -7.44 -17.84 6.23
C ALA A 162 -8.16 -17.97 4.87
N PHE A 163 -8.16 -16.91 4.05
CA PHE A 163 -8.65 -16.99 2.67
C PHE A 163 -7.86 -18.03 1.85
N LYS A 164 -6.52 -17.94 1.87
CA LYS A 164 -5.61 -18.85 1.16
C LYS A 164 -5.75 -20.31 1.62
N MET A 165 -6.02 -20.53 2.92
CA MET A 165 -6.26 -21.86 3.50
C MET A 165 -7.68 -22.39 3.26
N GLY A 166 -8.55 -21.64 2.56
CA GLY A 166 -9.91 -22.09 2.26
C GLY A 166 -10.89 -22.01 3.43
N HIS A 167 -10.54 -21.35 4.54
CA HIS A 167 -11.38 -21.28 5.75
C HIS A 167 -12.73 -20.59 5.52
N TYR A 168 -12.90 -19.86 4.41
CA TYR A 168 -14.16 -19.21 4.06
C TYR A 168 -14.98 -19.98 3.01
N ASN A 169 -14.64 -21.22 2.67
CA ASN A 169 -15.36 -22.00 1.65
C ASN A 169 -16.82 -22.31 2.02
N GLN A 170 -17.12 -22.31 3.32
CA GLN A 170 -18.47 -22.53 3.87
C GLN A 170 -19.18 -21.21 4.22
N SER A 171 -18.53 -20.06 4.02
CA SER A 171 -19.12 -18.76 4.31
C SER A 171 -20.11 -18.36 3.23
N GLU A 172 -21.34 -18.02 3.62
CA GLU A 172 -22.39 -17.63 2.68
C GLU A 172 -22.27 -16.15 2.31
N LEU A 173 -22.18 -15.86 1.00
CA LEU A 173 -22.09 -14.50 0.46
C LEU A 173 -23.23 -13.58 0.95
N ALA A 174 -24.44 -14.14 1.12
CA ALA A 174 -25.63 -13.41 1.56
C ALA A 174 -25.46 -12.74 2.93
N LYS A 175 -24.64 -13.31 3.83
CA LYS A 175 -24.38 -12.76 5.18
C LYS A 175 -23.60 -11.44 5.17
N HIS A 176 -22.98 -11.09 4.04
CA HIS A 176 -22.09 -9.93 3.91
C HIS A 176 -22.65 -8.83 3.01
N LYS A 177 -23.83 -9.02 2.39
CA LYS A 177 -24.40 -8.05 1.43
C LYS A 177 -24.80 -6.71 2.05
N ASN A 178 -25.23 -6.69 3.32
CA ASN A 178 -25.76 -5.49 3.99
C ASN A 178 -24.77 -4.83 4.96
N ASP A 179 -23.61 -5.43 5.18
CA ASP A 179 -22.61 -4.92 6.11
C ASP A 179 -21.74 -3.86 5.42
N LYS A 180 -21.68 -2.68 6.06
CA LYS A 180 -21.03 -1.46 5.54
C LYS A 180 -19.59 -1.29 6.06
N THR A 181 -19.01 -2.30 6.68
CA THR A 181 -17.62 -2.23 7.16
C THR A 181 -16.62 -2.56 6.06
N ALA A 182 -15.38 -2.06 6.19
CA ALA A 182 -14.26 -2.45 5.32
C ALA A 182 -14.04 -3.96 5.33
N GLN A 183 -14.22 -4.58 6.50
CA GLN A 183 -14.14 -6.01 6.73
C GLN A 183 -15.13 -6.82 5.89
N SER A 184 -16.41 -6.43 5.90
CA SER A 184 -17.41 -7.17 5.13
C SER A 184 -17.34 -6.91 3.64
N TYR A 185 -16.92 -5.72 3.21
CA TYR A 185 -16.57 -5.52 1.80
C TYR A 185 -15.44 -6.46 1.36
N ALA A 186 -14.35 -6.53 2.12
CA ALA A 186 -13.23 -7.43 1.83
C ALA A 186 -13.67 -8.91 1.78
N MET A 187 -14.49 -9.35 2.74
CA MET A 187 -15.06 -10.71 2.76
C MET A 187 -15.93 -10.96 1.53
N ARG A 188 -16.84 -10.04 1.19
CA ARG A 188 -17.73 -10.16 0.04
C ARG A 188 -16.95 -10.27 -1.26
N MET A 189 -15.99 -9.37 -1.51
CA MET A 189 -15.14 -9.40 -2.70
C MET A 189 -14.34 -10.70 -2.79
N ALA A 190 -13.82 -11.19 -1.65
CA ALA A 190 -13.08 -12.45 -1.61
C ALA A 190 -13.97 -13.66 -1.94
N LEU A 191 -15.19 -13.71 -1.40
CA LEU A 191 -16.15 -14.77 -1.72
C LEU A 191 -16.60 -14.69 -3.19
N GLU A 192 -16.97 -13.50 -3.69
CA GLU A 192 -17.34 -13.30 -5.10
C GLU A 192 -16.24 -13.79 -6.04
N SER A 193 -14.97 -13.51 -5.73
CA SER A 193 -13.84 -13.95 -6.57
C SER A 193 -13.72 -15.47 -6.72
N LYS A 194 -14.31 -16.27 -5.82
CA LYS A 194 -14.33 -17.74 -5.91
C LYS A 194 -15.44 -18.28 -6.79
N TYR A 195 -16.55 -17.56 -6.90
CA TYR A 195 -17.76 -18.03 -7.60
C TYR A 195 -17.95 -17.34 -8.95
N MET A 196 -17.18 -16.29 -9.24
CA MET A 196 -17.25 -15.57 -10.51
C MET A 196 -16.70 -16.42 -11.64
N THR A 197 -17.57 -16.76 -12.58
CA THR A 197 -17.18 -17.38 -13.85
C THR A 197 -16.39 -16.41 -14.72
N LEU A 198 -15.64 -16.92 -15.70
CA LEU A 198 -14.92 -16.08 -16.67
C LEU A 198 -15.87 -15.16 -17.45
N GLU A 199 -17.10 -15.62 -17.73
CA GLU A 199 -18.13 -14.84 -18.41
C GLU A 199 -18.63 -13.68 -17.52
N GLU A 200 -18.90 -13.93 -16.25
CA GLU A 200 -19.28 -12.88 -15.29
C GLU A 200 -18.16 -11.85 -15.08
N MET A 201 -16.90 -12.30 -15.04
CA MET A 201 -15.74 -11.41 -14.97
C MET A 201 -15.65 -10.48 -16.19
N ALA A 202 -15.91 -11.02 -17.40
CA ALA A 202 -15.92 -10.25 -18.63
C ALA A 202 -17.15 -9.31 -18.77
N ALA A 203 -18.24 -9.59 -18.05
CA ALA A 203 -19.44 -8.75 -18.02
C ALA A 203 -19.31 -7.58 -17.01
N TYR A 204 -18.57 -7.77 -15.91
CA TYR A 204 -18.38 -6.77 -14.87
C TYR A 204 -17.72 -5.47 -15.38
N GLY A 205 -16.84 -5.58 -16.40
CA GLY A 205 -16.21 -4.44 -17.06
C GLY A 205 -17.13 -3.67 -18.03
N ARG A 206 -18.25 -4.27 -18.47
CA ARG A 206 -19.17 -3.71 -19.47
C ARG A 206 -20.42 -3.07 -18.87
N ASN A 207 -20.88 -3.51 -17.70
CA ASN A 207 -22.12 -3.01 -17.09
C ASN A 207 -21.96 -1.74 -16.23
N ASN A 208 -20.72 -1.26 -16.02
CA ASN A 208 -20.46 -0.03 -15.25
C ASN A 208 -20.19 1.20 -16.15
N SER A 209 -20.20 1.05 -17.48
CA SER A 209 -20.03 2.15 -18.45
C SER A 209 -21.36 2.72 -18.96
N SER A 210 -22.50 2.22 -18.48
CA SER A 210 -23.84 2.63 -18.88
C SER A 210 -24.60 3.42 -17.80
N SER A 211 -23.92 3.87 -16.74
CA SER A 211 -24.51 4.65 -15.63
C SER A 211 -23.83 5.99 -15.36
N SER A 212 -23.07 6.53 -16.33
CA SER A 212 -22.49 7.87 -16.29
C SER A 212 -23.24 8.83 -17.20
#